data_AF-A0AAE0NK48-F1
#
_entry.id   AF-A0AAE0NK48-F1
#
_cell.length_a   1.000
_cell.length_b   1.000
_cell.length_c   1.000
_cell.angle_alpha   90.00
_cell.angle_beta   90.00
_cell.angle_gamma   90.00
#
_symmetry.space_group_name_H-M   'P 1'
#
loop_
_entity.id
_entity.type
_entity.pdbx_description
1 polymer ?
#
loop_
_entity_poly.entity_id
_entity_poly.type
_entity_poly.pdbx_seq_one_letter_code
_entity_poly.pdbx_strand_id
1 'polypeptide(L)'
;MDRLVLTAKSFSTLQRRCTLASKAPAHFRKEGPGCANAGLPEARRKLMGRWVERSSTSLQLTVSYYGSRQTYYLESHHIPFFKADLFRESGISKIRGWQILKDGYDRRHPQVETRGRKPIVSAEGLRKMEAIIWQYGFQARSLTRQGLANQAGIQASARAIERAMGTLQCRKCIACQKGWSSPAPAKRRVHDAQLALQCRPNPEDWHDIRWTDECHFSVSPGRKDPHYSKARRALLSRLYPAPR
;
A
#
# COMPACT_ATOMS: atom_id res chain seq x y z
N MET A 1 -53.19 13.13 -7.55
CA MET A 1 -54.02 13.82 -6.56
C MET A 1 -53.32 13.70 -5.23
N ASP A 2 -52.64 14.79 -4.90
CA ASP A 2 -51.66 14.98 -3.85
C ASP A 2 -52.21 14.79 -2.44
N ARG A 3 -51.32 14.45 -1.49
CA ARG A 3 -51.10 15.31 -0.32
C ARG A 3 -49.83 14.95 0.45
N LEU A 4 -48.87 15.85 0.31
CA LEU A 4 -47.75 16.10 1.20
C LEU A 4 -48.25 16.39 2.63
N VAL A 5 -47.59 15.81 3.63
CA VAL A 5 -47.59 16.32 5.01
C VAL A 5 -46.13 16.53 5.40
N LEU A 6 -45.71 17.79 5.34
CA LEU A 6 -44.50 18.31 5.96
C LEU A 6 -44.90 18.88 7.32
N THR A 7 -44.25 18.43 8.39
CA THR A 7 -44.27 19.15 9.67
C THR A 7 -42.86 19.28 10.24
N ALA A 8 -42.64 20.49 10.72
CA ALA A 8 -41.40 21.16 11.06
C ALA A 8 -40.65 20.62 12.29
N LYS A 9 -39.40 21.08 12.43
CA LYS A 9 -38.70 21.60 13.63
C LYS A 9 -37.20 21.32 13.45
N SER A 10 -36.22 22.11 13.87
CA SER A 10 -36.09 23.49 14.36
C SER A 10 -34.58 23.63 14.63
N PHE A 11 -33.99 24.78 14.30
CA PHE A 11 -32.59 25.11 14.57
C PHE A 11 -32.35 25.44 16.05
N SER A 12 -31.32 24.83 16.66
CA SER A 12 -30.50 25.22 17.84
C SER A 12 -29.95 23.90 18.43
N THR A 13 -28.76 23.73 19.01
CA THR A 13 -27.88 24.58 19.81
C THR A 13 -26.57 23.78 19.91
N LEU A 14 -25.38 24.40 19.80
CA LEU A 14 -24.16 23.79 20.35
C LEU A 14 -23.11 24.86 20.67
N GLN A 15 -23.26 25.44 21.86
CA GLN A 15 -22.14 25.93 22.66
C GLN A 15 -21.55 24.75 23.45
N ARG A 16 -20.22 24.61 23.43
CA ARG A 16 -19.33 24.18 24.54
C ARG A 16 -17.90 24.31 23.99
N ARG A 17 -17.17 25.39 24.33
CA ARG A 17 -16.21 25.46 25.45
C ARG A 17 -15.35 24.19 25.56
N CYS A 18 -14.08 24.29 25.13
CA CYS A 18 -12.99 23.61 25.81
C CYS A 18 -11.87 24.62 26.06
N THR A 19 -11.50 24.68 27.33
CA THR A 19 -10.56 25.57 27.99
C THR A 19 -9.11 25.09 27.82
N LEU A 20 -8.23 26.08 28.03
CA LEU A 20 -6.79 26.02 28.23
C LEU A 20 -6.31 25.05 29.32
N ALA A 21 -4.97 24.92 29.34
CA ALA A 21 -4.08 24.39 30.38
C ALA A 21 -3.74 22.89 30.22
N SER A 22 -2.51 22.42 30.44
CA SER A 22 -1.34 22.99 31.11
C SER A 22 -0.09 22.16 30.78
N LYS A 23 1.05 22.83 30.94
CA LYS A 23 2.41 22.28 31.06
C LYS A 23 2.48 21.11 32.05
N ALA A 24 3.35 20.14 31.75
CA ALA A 24 3.90 19.20 32.73
C ALA A 24 5.41 19.00 32.46
N PRO A 25 6.20 18.63 33.49
CA PRO A 25 7.55 19.12 33.67
C PRO A 25 8.66 18.12 33.27
N ALA A 26 9.86 18.70 33.17
CA ALA A 26 11.14 18.01 33.13
C ALA A 26 11.41 17.20 34.41
N HIS A 27 12.40 16.30 34.30
CA HIS A 27 13.05 15.47 35.32
C HIS A 27 12.52 14.05 35.53
N PHE A 28 13.17 13.10 34.85
CA PHE A 28 13.62 11.87 35.51
C PHE A 28 14.85 11.31 34.78
N ARG A 29 16.06 11.60 35.31
CA ARG A 29 17.29 10.85 34.99
C ARG A 29 17.18 9.49 35.69
N LYS A 30 17.21 8.40 34.92
CA LYS A 30 17.65 7.10 35.42
C LYS A 30 19.00 6.79 34.79
N GLU A 31 20.03 6.80 35.61
CA GLU A 31 21.32 6.22 35.29
C GLU A 31 21.14 4.71 35.18
N GLY A 32 21.42 4.18 33.99
CA GLY A 32 21.47 2.74 33.72
C GLY A 32 22.91 2.21 33.86
N PRO A 33 23.07 0.91 34.15
CA PRO A 33 24.34 0.31 34.54
C PRO A 33 25.36 0.31 33.40
N GLY A 34 26.62 0.53 33.79
CA GLY A 34 27.77 0.72 32.90
C GLY A 34 27.94 -0.37 31.85
N CYS A 35 28.00 0.05 30.60
CA CYS A 35 28.43 -0.77 29.47
C CYS A 35 29.93 -1.01 29.55
N ALA A 36 30.32 -2.24 29.89
CA ALA A 36 31.67 -2.77 29.87
C ALA A 36 32.22 -2.95 28.42
N ASN A 37 32.41 -1.85 27.68
CA ASN A 37 33.06 -1.86 26.36
C ASN A 37 33.99 -0.65 26.13
N ALA A 38 34.55 -0.10 27.20
CA ALA A 38 35.61 0.90 27.13
C ALA A 38 36.95 0.19 26.91
N GLY A 39 37.27 -0.13 25.65
CA GLY A 39 38.57 -0.71 25.31
C GLY A 39 38.77 -1.19 23.87
N LEU A 40 37.72 -1.18 23.02
CA LEU A 40 37.87 -1.62 21.64
C LEU A 40 38.09 -0.43 20.68
N PRO A 41 39.11 -0.51 19.79
CA PRO A 41 39.39 0.50 18.76
C PRO A 41 38.17 0.80 17.89
N GLU A 42 37.96 2.07 17.57
CA GLU A 42 36.78 2.57 16.86
C GLU A 42 36.52 1.87 15.50
N ALA A 43 37.59 1.40 14.85
CA ALA A 43 37.52 0.60 13.63
C ALA A 43 36.78 -0.74 13.81
N ARG A 44 36.94 -1.39 14.97
CA ARG A 44 36.28 -2.68 15.29
C ARG A 44 34.79 -2.50 15.60
N ARG A 45 34.42 -1.33 16.14
CA ARG A 45 33.00 -0.95 16.40
C ARG A 45 32.22 -0.72 15.11
N LYS A 46 32.83 -0.08 14.10
CA LYS A 46 32.21 0.16 12.78
C LYS A 46 32.09 -1.11 11.92
N LEU A 47 33.03 -2.04 12.05
CA LEU A 47 32.98 -3.35 11.38
C LEU A 47 31.92 -4.28 11.99
N MET A 48 31.80 -4.33 13.31
CA MET A 48 30.78 -5.14 14.00
C MET A 48 29.35 -4.61 13.76
N GLY A 49 29.17 -3.28 13.75
CA GLY A 49 27.86 -2.67 13.46
C GLY A 49 27.32 -2.97 12.06
N ARG A 50 28.18 -3.00 11.03
CA ARG A 50 27.78 -3.41 9.66
C ARG A 50 27.58 -4.92 9.49
N TRP A 51 28.16 -5.73 10.38
CA TRP A 51 27.99 -7.18 10.36
C TRP A 51 26.63 -7.60 10.96
N VAL A 52 26.18 -6.96 12.03
CA VAL A 52 24.92 -7.28 12.73
C VAL A 52 23.67 -7.02 11.87
N GLU A 53 23.70 -6.03 10.97
CA GLU A 53 22.57 -5.77 10.05
C GLU A 53 22.54 -6.73 8.84
N ARG A 54 23.68 -7.35 8.46
CA ARG A 54 23.74 -8.35 7.38
C ARG A 54 23.60 -9.81 7.86
N SER A 55 23.90 -10.08 9.13
CA SER A 55 23.84 -11.44 9.68
C SER A 55 22.42 -11.88 10.05
N SER A 56 21.48 -10.95 10.30
CA SER A 56 20.08 -11.29 10.61
C SER A 56 19.34 -11.96 9.44
N THR A 57 19.63 -11.55 8.19
CA THR A 57 19.10 -12.16 6.96
C THR A 57 19.88 -13.41 6.53
N SER A 58 21.18 -13.48 6.85
CA SER A 58 22.04 -14.63 6.52
C SER A 58 21.79 -15.85 7.42
N LEU A 59 21.46 -15.63 8.70
CA LEU A 59 21.33 -16.69 9.71
C LEU A 59 20.13 -17.63 9.55
N GLN A 60 19.19 -17.35 8.64
CA GLN A 60 18.07 -18.24 8.38
C GLN A 60 18.17 -19.06 7.11
N LEU A 61 19.00 -18.63 6.14
CA LEU A 61 19.49 -19.52 5.11
C LEU A 61 20.27 -20.69 5.73
N THR A 62 20.90 -20.50 6.88
CA THR A 62 21.69 -21.49 7.61
C THR A 62 20.92 -22.44 8.53
N VAL A 63 19.67 -22.14 8.91
CA VAL A 63 18.95 -22.94 9.92
C VAL A 63 17.88 -23.85 9.33
N SER A 64 17.28 -23.52 8.19
CA SER A 64 16.21 -24.34 7.58
C SER A 64 16.64 -25.23 6.41
N TYR A 65 17.83 -25.01 5.83
CA TYR A 65 18.30 -25.71 4.61
C TYR A 65 19.50 -26.66 4.84
N TYR A 66 19.94 -26.84 6.09
CA TYR A 66 21.25 -27.46 6.38
C TYR A 66 21.23 -28.39 7.61
N GLY A 67 20.57 -29.54 7.49
CA GLY A 67 20.80 -30.65 8.41
C GLY A 67 22.22 -31.20 8.37
N SER A 68 22.97 -30.95 7.27
CA SER A 68 24.31 -31.50 7.01
C SER A 68 25.46 -30.48 6.92
N ARG A 69 25.17 -29.17 6.99
CA ARG A 69 26.20 -28.10 6.82
C ARG A 69 26.43 -27.26 8.08
N GLN A 70 25.61 -27.44 9.12
CA GLN A 70 25.88 -26.88 10.44
C GLN A 70 27.08 -27.58 11.10
N THR A 71 27.28 -28.87 10.85
CA THR A 71 28.46 -29.63 11.27
C THR A 71 29.73 -29.03 10.69
N TYR A 72 29.78 -28.79 9.37
CA TYR A 72 30.96 -28.20 8.73
C TYR A 72 31.32 -26.81 9.27
N TYR A 73 30.33 -25.94 9.48
CA TYR A 73 30.58 -24.62 10.06
C TYR A 73 31.10 -24.70 11.50
N LEU A 74 30.47 -25.53 12.35
CA LEU A 74 30.89 -25.71 13.74
C LEU A 74 32.26 -26.39 13.85
N GLU A 75 32.56 -27.36 12.99
CA GLU A 75 33.87 -28.01 12.86
C GLU A 75 34.94 -27.01 12.42
N SER A 76 34.67 -26.21 11.39
CA SER A 76 35.62 -25.21 10.87
C SER A 76 35.95 -24.08 11.84
N HIS A 77 35.03 -23.77 12.76
CA HIS A 77 35.21 -22.76 13.80
C HIS A 77 35.58 -23.35 15.17
N HIS A 78 35.79 -24.67 15.26
CA HIS A 78 36.09 -25.40 16.50
C HIS A 78 35.10 -25.13 17.65
N ILE A 79 33.82 -24.93 17.31
CA ILE A 79 32.76 -24.70 18.28
C ILE A 79 32.17 -26.04 18.67
N PRO A 80 32.13 -26.41 19.97
CA PRO A 80 31.52 -27.66 20.39
C PRO A 80 30.03 -27.68 19.99
N PHE A 81 29.51 -28.88 19.69
CA PHE A 81 28.21 -29.11 19.06
C PHE A 81 27.00 -28.86 19.98
N PHE A 82 27.07 -27.83 20.84
CA PHE A 82 25.99 -27.41 21.70
C PHE A 82 25.29 -26.20 21.09
N LYS A 83 23.97 -26.30 20.92
CA LYS A 83 23.11 -25.21 20.42
C LYS A 83 23.28 -23.91 21.22
N ALA A 84 23.62 -24.02 22.51
CA ALA A 84 23.88 -22.87 23.38
C ALA A 84 25.11 -22.04 22.95
N ASP A 85 26.16 -22.69 22.47
CA ASP A 85 27.38 -22.01 22.02
C ASP A 85 27.17 -21.34 20.66
N LEU A 86 26.40 -21.98 19.77
CA LEU A 86 25.95 -21.38 18.51
C LEU A 86 25.17 -20.07 18.75
N PHE A 87 24.30 -20.05 19.76
CA PHE A 87 23.57 -18.82 20.13
C PHE A 87 24.51 -17.73 20.63
N ARG A 88 25.48 -18.09 21.48
CA ARG A 88 26.47 -17.14 22.02
C ARG A 88 27.32 -16.53 20.90
N GLU A 89 27.82 -17.35 19.98
CA GLU A 89 28.64 -16.90 18.85
C GLU A 89 27.84 -15.99 17.90
N SER A 90 26.57 -16.31 17.68
CA SER A 90 25.67 -15.51 16.85
C SER A 90 25.16 -14.23 17.54
N GLY A 91 25.52 -13.99 18.80
CA GLY A 91 25.03 -12.86 19.59
C GLY A 91 23.53 -12.93 19.92
N ILE A 92 22.93 -14.13 19.90
CA ILE A 92 21.51 -14.36 20.19
C ILE A 92 21.38 -14.85 21.64
N SER A 93 20.44 -14.31 22.41
CA SER A 93 20.18 -14.81 23.76
C SER A 93 19.67 -16.25 23.72
N LYS A 94 19.99 -17.07 24.73
CA LYS A 94 19.54 -18.48 24.79
C LYS A 94 18.02 -18.60 24.62
N ILE A 95 17.25 -17.74 25.28
CA ILE A 95 15.78 -17.71 25.19
C ILE A 95 15.33 -17.44 23.76
N ARG A 96 15.93 -16.43 23.09
CA ARG A 96 15.57 -16.08 21.71
C ARG A 96 15.99 -17.17 20.72
N GLY A 97 17.15 -17.79 20.92
CA GLY A 97 17.63 -18.90 20.09
C GLY A 97 16.69 -20.09 20.13
N TRP A 98 16.28 -20.50 21.33
CA TRP A 98 15.28 -21.56 21.49
C TRP A 98 13.92 -21.18 20.93
N GLN A 99 13.49 -19.92 21.07
CA GLN A 99 12.25 -19.45 20.47
C GLN A 99 12.31 -19.53 18.93
N ILE A 100 13.41 -19.13 18.30
CA ILE A 100 13.59 -19.25 16.85
C ILE A 100 13.52 -20.72 16.40
N LEU A 101 14.16 -21.63 17.14
CA LEU A 101 14.11 -23.07 16.83
C LEU A 101 12.70 -23.66 17.05
N LYS A 102 12.00 -23.24 18.10
CA LYS A 102 10.63 -23.68 18.42
C LYS A 102 9.61 -23.16 17.43
N ASP A 103 9.77 -21.90 17.01
CA ASP A 103 8.90 -21.27 16.02
C ASP A 103 9.01 -22.03 14.67
N GLY A 104 10.18 -22.59 14.32
CA GLY A 104 10.32 -23.51 13.19
C GLY A 104 9.99 -22.92 11.81
N TYR A 105 9.68 -21.62 11.74
CA TYR A 105 9.25 -20.96 10.53
C TYR A 105 10.44 -20.46 9.72
N ASP A 106 10.45 -20.83 8.44
CA ASP A 106 11.21 -20.13 7.42
C ASP A 106 10.68 -18.68 7.34
N ARG A 107 11.49 -17.64 7.66
CA ARG A 107 11.05 -16.23 7.51
C ARG A 107 10.74 -15.88 6.04
N ARG A 108 11.08 -16.75 5.07
CA ARG A 108 10.65 -16.56 3.68
C ARG A 108 9.16 -16.79 3.49
N HIS A 109 8.51 -17.52 4.39
CA HIS A 109 7.05 -17.57 4.41
C HIS A 109 6.53 -16.33 5.14
N PRO A 110 5.74 -15.47 4.46
CA PRO A 110 5.20 -14.28 5.08
C PRO A 110 4.35 -14.68 6.27
N GLN A 111 4.82 -14.37 7.48
CA GLN A 111 4.02 -14.53 8.68
C GLN A 111 2.82 -13.61 8.58
N VAL A 112 1.66 -14.07 9.06
CA VAL A 112 0.48 -13.22 9.20
C VAL A 112 0.80 -12.15 10.24
N GLU A 113 1.16 -10.96 9.78
CA GLU A 113 1.54 -9.83 10.63
C GLU A 113 0.37 -9.45 11.54
N THR A 114 0.50 -9.73 12.84
CA THR A 114 -0.55 -9.48 13.85
C THR A 114 -0.48 -8.09 14.45
N ARG A 115 0.61 -7.34 14.23
CA ARG A 115 0.82 -5.99 14.81
C ARG A 115 0.06 -4.88 14.08
N GLY A 116 -0.72 -5.22 13.06
CA GLY A 116 -1.49 -4.26 12.27
C GLY A 116 -2.73 -3.70 13.00
N ARG A 117 -3.05 -2.44 12.73
CA ARG A 117 -4.37 -1.87 13.09
C ARG A 117 -5.46 -2.71 12.42
N LYS A 118 -6.46 -3.15 13.20
CA LYS A 118 -7.61 -3.89 12.66
C LYS A 118 -8.24 -3.10 11.49
N PRO A 119 -8.53 -3.75 10.35
CA PRO A 119 -9.10 -3.07 9.20
C PRO A 119 -10.47 -2.51 9.56
N ILE A 120 -10.78 -1.30 9.06
CA ILE A 120 -12.06 -0.62 9.33
C ILE A 120 -13.22 -1.39 8.69
N VAL A 121 -12.97 -2.03 7.54
CA VAL A 121 -13.95 -2.86 6.83
C VAL A 121 -13.66 -4.32 7.15
N SER A 122 -14.62 -5.03 7.72
CA SER A 122 -14.48 -6.46 8.00
C SER A 122 -14.51 -7.29 6.72
N ALA A 123 -13.94 -8.49 6.76
CA ALA A 123 -13.96 -9.42 5.62
C ALA A 123 -15.40 -9.88 5.27
N GLU A 124 -16.30 -9.95 6.25
CA GLU A 124 -17.72 -10.19 6.02
C GLU A 124 -18.39 -9.00 5.31
N GLY A 125 -18.07 -7.76 5.72
CA GLY A 125 -18.56 -6.56 5.06
C GLY A 125 -18.12 -6.48 3.59
N LEU A 126 -16.87 -6.87 3.31
CA LEU A 126 -16.37 -6.98 1.93
C LEU A 126 -17.18 -7.97 1.09
N ARG A 127 -17.45 -9.17 1.63
CA ARG A 127 -18.27 -10.19 0.97
C ARG A 127 -19.71 -9.72 0.74
N LYS A 128 -20.30 -8.96 1.67
CA LYS A 128 -21.64 -8.35 1.49
C LYS A 128 -21.66 -7.32 0.36
N MET A 129 -20.67 -6.43 0.30
CA MET A 129 -20.56 -5.45 -0.79
C MET A 129 -20.36 -6.13 -2.15
N GLU A 130 -19.53 -7.18 -2.21
CA GLU A 130 -19.35 -7.99 -3.42
C GLU A 130 -20.64 -8.70 -3.83
N ALA A 131 -21.35 -9.31 -2.88
CA ALA A 131 -22.65 -9.94 -3.13
C ALA A 131 -23.67 -8.95 -3.71
N ILE A 132 -23.75 -7.71 -3.19
CA ILE A 132 -24.62 -6.66 -3.72
C ILE A 132 -24.25 -6.32 -5.18
N ILE A 133 -22.96 -6.23 -5.50
CA ILE A 133 -22.48 -5.99 -6.87
C ILE A 133 -22.91 -7.11 -7.82
N TRP A 134 -22.86 -8.37 -7.37
CA TRP A 134 -23.26 -9.52 -8.18
C TRP A 134 -24.78 -9.65 -8.30
N GLN A 135 -25.52 -9.44 -7.21
CA GLN A 135 -26.97 -9.59 -7.17
C GLN A 135 -27.69 -8.53 -8.00
N TYR A 136 -27.33 -7.24 -7.83
CA TYR A 136 -28.03 -6.14 -8.49
C TYR A 136 -27.33 -5.66 -9.77
N GLY A 137 -26.19 -6.27 -10.12
CA GLY A 137 -25.48 -6.04 -11.36
C GLY A 137 -25.19 -4.57 -11.64
N PHE A 138 -25.83 -4.02 -12.67
CA PHE A 138 -25.63 -2.64 -13.11
C PHE A 138 -26.01 -1.60 -12.05
N GLN A 139 -27.13 -1.80 -11.34
CA GLN A 139 -27.63 -0.81 -10.37
C GLN A 139 -26.65 -0.64 -9.21
N ALA A 140 -26.18 -1.73 -8.61
CA ALA A 140 -25.18 -1.68 -7.55
C ALA A 140 -23.84 -1.06 -8.01
N ARG A 141 -23.44 -1.29 -9.26
CA ARG A 141 -22.19 -0.73 -9.82
C ARG A 141 -22.28 0.77 -10.09
N SER A 142 -23.49 1.28 -10.32
CA SER A 142 -23.73 2.72 -10.48
C SER A 142 -23.60 3.50 -9.17
N LEU A 143 -23.69 2.82 -8.02
CA LEU A 143 -23.57 3.45 -6.72
C LEU A 143 -22.18 4.05 -6.50
N THR A 144 -22.14 5.14 -5.73
CA THR A 144 -20.89 5.61 -5.14
C THR A 144 -20.34 4.54 -4.19
N ARG A 145 -19.03 4.54 -3.92
CA ARG A 145 -18.45 3.60 -2.94
C ARG A 145 -19.14 3.72 -1.58
N GLN A 146 -19.49 4.95 -1.19
CA GLN A 146 -20.25 5.21 0.01
C GLN A 146 -21.68 4.63 -0.06
N GLY A 147 -22.38 4.80 -1.19
CA GLY A 147 -23.71 4.24 -1.37
C GLY A 147 -23.73 2.71 -1.29
N LEU A 148 -22.73 2.04 -1.88
CA LEU A 148 -22.56 0.60 -1.77
C LEU A 148 -22.31 0.15 -0.32
N ALA A 149 -21.47 0.88 0.41
CA ALA A 149 -21.22 0.58 1.82
C ALA A 149 -22.45 0.81 2.70
N ASN A 150 -23.23 1.87 2.42
CA ASN A 150 -24.49 2.13 3.11
C ASN A 150 -25.49 0.97 2.90
N GLN A 151 -25.61 0.47 1.66
CA GLN A 151 -26.44 -0.71 1.38
C GLN A 151 -25.93 -1.98 2.06
N ALA A 152 -24.62 -2.13 2.21
CA ALA A 152 -24.00 -3.24 2.95
C ALA A 152 -24.05 -3.05 4.48
N GLY A 153 -24.57 -1.93 5.00
CA GLY A 153 -24.61 -1.62 6.43
C GLY A 153 -23.25 -1.26 7.04
N ILE A 154 -22.30 -0.78 6.24
CA ILE A 154 -20.92 -0.50 6.65
C ILE A 154 -20.70 1.00 6.80
N GLN A 155 -20.38 1.44 8.01
CA GLN A 155 -20.05 2.84 8.32
C GLN A 155 -18.54 3.07 8.18
N ALA A 156 -18.08 3.28 6.94
CA ALA A 156 -16.69 3.59 6.65
C ALA A 156 -16.59 4.75 5.64
N SER A 157 -15.44 5.42 5.60
CA SER A 157 -15.21 6.47 4.60
C SER A 157 -15.01 5.88 3.21
N ALA A 158 -15.43 6.61 2.17
CA ALA A 158 -15.29 6.21 0.77
C ALA A 158 -13.86 5.74 0.42
N ARG A 159 -12.83 6.40 0.94
CA ARG A 159 -11.41 6.05 0.72
C ARG A 159 -10.98 4.78 1.45
N ALA A 160 -11.59 4.46 2.60
CA ALA A 160 -11.35 3.18 3.28
C ALA A 160 -12.00 2.03 2.51
N ILE A 161 -13.23 2.25 2.02
CA ILE A 161 -13.97 1.30 1.20
C ILE A 161 -13.23 1.03 -0.12
N GLU A 162 -12.71 2.08 -0.77
CA GLU A 162 -11.94 1.93 -2.01
C GLU A 162 -10.69 1.08 -1.81
N ARG A 163 -9.91 1.33 -0.75
CA ARG A 163 -8.73 0.53 -0.42
C ARG A 163 -9.10 -0.92 -0.12
N ALA A 164 -10.16 -1.14 0.65
CA ALA A 164 -10.62 -2.47 1.02
C ALA A 164 -11.16 -3.25 -0.19
N MET A 165 -12.00 -2.65 -1.04
CA MET A 165 -12.48 -3.27 -2.29
C MET A 165 -11.36 -3.49 -3.30
N GLY A 166 -10.29 -2.69 -3.24
CA GLY A 166 -9.09 -2.88 -4.04
C GLY A 166 -8.37 -4.20 -3.79
N THR A 167 -8.49 -4.79 -2.58
CA THR A 167 -7.93 -6.11 -2.28
C THR A 167 -8.69 -7.23 -2.99
N LEU A 168 -9.96 -7.01 -3.33
CA LEU A 168 -10.78 -7.88 -4.18
C LEU A 168 -10.63 -7.58 -5.68
N GLN A 169 -9.64 -6.75 -6.06
CA GLN A 169 -9.42 -6.26 -7.43
C GLN A 169 -10.63 -5.54 -8.07
N CYS A 170 -11.64 -5.18 -7.26
CA CYS A 170 -12.82 -4.48 -7.71
C CYS A 170 -12.52 -2.98 -7.84
N ARG A 171 -12.04 -2.53 -9.01
CA ARG A 171 -11.72 -1.12 -9.30
C ARG A 171 -12.83 -0.44 -10.10
N LYS A 172 -12.92 0.89 -9.99
CA LYS A 172 -13.76 1.72 -10.88
C LYS A 172 -12.89 2.23 -12.03
N CYS A 173 -13.44 2.30 -13.24
CA CYS A 173 -12.77 2.92 -14.38
C CYS A 173 -12.48 4.41 -14.09
N ILE A 174 -11.27 4.87 -14.41
CA ILE A 174 -10.81 6.25 -14.18
C ILE A 174 -11.63 7.24 -15.02
N ALA A 175 -11.86 6.92 -16.30
CA ALA A 175 -12.55 7.81 -17.24
C ALA A 175 -14.04 7.97 -16.95
N CYS A 176 -14.71 6.90 -16.51
CA CYS A 176 -16.17 6.92 -16.39
C CYS A 176 -16.65 7.10 -14.95
N GLN A 177 -15.80 6.81 -13.94
CA GLN A 177 -16.17 6.57 -12.53
C GLN A 177 -17.36 5.59 -12.31
N LYS A 178 -17.90 5.03 -13.40
CA LYS A 178 -18.92 4.01 -13.50
C LYS A 178 -18.26 2.78 -14.10
N GLY A 179 -18.44 1.63 -13.45
CA GLY A 179 -18.25 0.37 -14.14
C GLY A 179 -19.41 0.19 -15.12
N TRP A 180 -19.07 -0.12 -16.38
CA TRP A 180 -19.96 -0.60 -17.43
C TRP A 180 -20.64 0.44 -18.35
N SER A 181 -20.66 0.13 -19.65
CA SER A 181 -21.42 0.78 -20.73
C SER A 181 -22.79 0.13 -20.86
N SER A 182 -23.88 0.89 -20.99
CA SER A 182 -25.24 0.32 -21.06
C SER A 182 -25.42 -0.66 -22.24
N PRO A 183 -26.39 -1.60 -22.18
CA PRO A 183 -26.51 -2.65 -23.19
C PRO A 183 -26.72 -2.09 -24.60
N ALA A 184 -27.41 -0.96 -24.76
CA ALA A 184 -27.65 -0.35 -26.07
C ALA A 184 -26.36 0.20 -26.72
N PRO A 185 -25.55 1.06 -26.07
CA PRO A 185 -24.20 1.41 -26.54
C PRO A 185 -23.25 0.23 -26.69
N ALA A 186 -23.32 -0.78 -25.81
CA ALA A 186 -22.51 -1.99 -25.95
C ALA A 186 -22.89 -2.76 -27.21
N LYS A 187 -24.19 -2.98 -27.46
CA LYS A 187 -24.71 -3.57 -28.69
C LYS A 187 -24.34 -2.76 -29.93
N ARG A 188 -24.45 -1.43 -29.85
CA ARG A 188 -24.06 -0.53 -30.94
C ARG A 188 -22.56 -0.63 -31.23
N ARG A 189 -21.69 -0.63 -30.22
CA ARG A 189 -20.24 -0.84 -30.41
C ARG A 189 -19.92 -2.17 -31.06
N VAL A 190 -20.60 -3.25 -30.66
CA VAL A 190 -20.43 -4.57 -31.29
C VAL A 190 -20.90 -4.55 -32.74
N HIS A 191 -22.07 -3.97 -32.99
CA HIS A 191 -22.62 -3.82 -34.34
C HIS A 191 -21.70 -2.99 -35.24
N ASP A 192 -21.24 -1.83 -34.78
CA ASP A 192 -20.35 -0.95 -35.54
C ASP A 192 -18.99 -1.61 -35.80
N ALA A 193 -18.48 -2.38 -34.84
CA ALA A 193 -17.27 -3.19 -35.03
C ALA A 193 -17.47 -4.31 -36.07
N GLN A 194 -18.63 -4.98 -36.05
CA GLN A 194 -18.99 -5.99 -37.05
C GLN A 194 -19.11 -5.38 -38.45
N LEU A 195 -19.75 -4.21 -38.58
CA LEU A 195 -19.81 -3.49 -39.85
C LEU A 195 -18.43 -3.06 -40.33
N ALA A 196 -17.57 -2.56 -39.44
CA ALA A 196 -16.21 -2.16 -39.80
C ALA A 196 -15.38 -3.35 -40.33
N LEU A 197 -15.52 -4.53 -39.70
CA LEU A 197 -14.88 -5.77 -40.16
C LEU A 197 -15.44 -6.25 -41.51
N GLN A 198 -16.75 -6.10 -41.74
CA GLN A 198 -17.35 -6.45 -43.04
C GLN A 198 -16.87 -5.51 -44.16
N CYS A 199 -16.72 -4.22 -43.88
CA CYS A 199 -16.24 -3.24 -44.85
C CYS A 199 -14.73 -3.36 -45.13
N ARG A 200 -13.94 -3.92 -44.20
CA ARG A 200 -12.47 -4.01 -44.26
C ARG A 200 -12.01 -5.39 -43.76
N PRO A 201 -12.24 -6.45 -44.56
CA PRO A 201 -12.03 -7.83 -44.12
C PRO A 201 -10.55 -8.21 -44.00
N ASN A 202 -9.67 -7.62 -44.80
CA ASN A 202 -8.25 -7.94 -44.79
C ASN A 202 -7.47 -6.94 -43.92
N PRO A 203 -6.37 -7.35 -43.28
CA PRO A 203 -5.54 -6.45 -42.48
C PRO A 203 -5.01 -5.23 -43.25
N GLU A 204 -4.68 -5.39 -44.52
CA GLU A 204 -4.14 -4.34 -45.40
C GLU A 204 -5.15 -3.21 -45.62
N ASP A 205 -6.45 -3.52 -45.56
CA ASP A 205 -7.55 -2.56 -45.70
C ASP A 205 -7.61 -1.56 -44.53
N TRP A 206 -6.80 -1.72 -43.49
CA TRP A 206 -6.74 -0.80 -42.35
C TRP A 206 -5.57 0.19 -42.42
N HIS A 207 -4.63 0.03 -43.36
CA HIS A 207 -3.40 0.83 -43.44
C HIS A 207 -3.62 2.31 -43.80
N ASP A 208 -4.75 2.64 -44.45
CA ASP A 208 -5.13 4.00 -44.81
C ASP A 208 -5.89 4.74 -43.67
N ILE A 209 -6.30 4.04 -42.60
CA ILE A 209 -6.98 4.65 -41.46
C ILE A 209 -5.98 5.40 -40.58
N ARG A 210 -6.32 6.65 -40.27
CA ARG A 210 -5.66 7.41 -39.22
C ARG A 210 -6.62 7.63 -38.07
N TRP A 211 -6.30 7.07 -36.92
CA TRP A 211 -7.03 7.35 -35.68
C TRP A 211 -6.50 8.63 -35.06
N THR A 212 -7.39 9.56 -34.75
CA THR A 212 -7.09 10.74 -33.95
C THR A 212 -7.92 10.67 -32.68
N ASP A 213 -7.26 10.82 -31.53
CA ASP A 213 -7.93 10.97 -30.24
C ASP A 213 -7.45 12.24 -29.56
N GLU A 214 -8.33 12.87 -28.79
CA GLU A 214 -8.04 14.11 -28.08
C GLU A 214 -7.55 13.77 -26.66
N CYS A 215 -6.23 13.85 -26.44
CA CYS A 215 -5.65 13.67 -25.12
C CYS A 215 -5.52 15.02 -24.40
N HIS A 216 -6.26 15.20 -23.30
CA HIS A 216 -6.13 16.39 -22.45
C HIS A 216 -4.98 16.21 -21.46
N PHE A 217 -3.88 16.92 -21.68
CA PHE A 217 -2.80 17.01 -20.70
C PHE A 217 -3.10 18.13 -19.71
N SER A 218 -3.61 17.78 -18.53
CA SER A 218 -3.70 18.73 -17.43
C SER A 218 -2.33 18.87 -16.74
N VAL A 219 -1.73 20.06 -16.78
CA VAL A 219 -0.62 20.39 -15.88
C VAL A 219 -1.22 20.60 -14.49
N SER A 220 -1.00 19.65 -13.58
CA SER A 220 -1.49 19.76 -12.21
C SER A 220 -0.99 21.06 -11.57
N PRO A 221 -1.85 21.93 -11.01
CA PRO A 221 -1.42 23.12 -10.31
C PRO A 221 -0.81 22.70 -8.96
N GLY A 222 0.48 22.39 -8.93
CA GLY A 222 1.19 22.27 -7.64
C GLY A 222 2.21 21.14 -7.50
N ARG A 223 3.23 21.11 -8.35
CA ARG A 223 4.63 21.00 -7.87
C ARG A 223 5.48 21.92 -8.73
N LYS A 224 5.98 23.02 -8.14
CA LYS A 224 7.10 23.74 -8.73
C LYS A 224 8.30 22.82 -8.60
N ASP A 225 8.49 21.94 -9.57
CA ASP A 225 9.72 21.16 -9.64
C ASP A 225 10.85 22.15 -9.95
N PRO A 226 11.77 22.44 -9.00
CA PRO A 226 12.76 23.50 -9.19
C PRO A 226 13.66 23.22 -10.41
N HIS A 227 13.86 21.94 -10.75
CA HIS A 227 14.62 21.52 -11.92
C HIS A 227 13.92 21.85 -13.25
N TYR A 228 12.60 21.69 -13.32
CA TYR A 228 11.84 21.97 -14.54
C TYR A 228 11.76 23.48 -14.84
N SER A 229 11.72 24.32 -13.80
CA SER A 229 11.66 25.78 -13.95
C SER A 229 12.94 26.39 -14.54
N LYS A 230 14.12 25.83 -14.19
CA LYS A 230 15.42 26.36 -14.61
C LYS A 230 15.73 25.99 -16.06
N ALA A 231 15.46 24.74 -16.46
CA ALA A 231 15.62 24.27 -17.83
C ALA A 231 14.66 25.00 -18.79
N ARG A 232 13.38 25.16 -18.40
CA ARG A 232 12.39 25.89 -19.22
C ARG A 232 12.75 27.36 -19.38
N ARG A 233 13.23 28.03 -18.32
CA ARG A 233 13.63 29.44 -18.38
C ARG A 233 14.87 29.63 -19.28
N ALA A 234 15.85 28.72 -19.22
CA ALA A 234 17.03 28.75 -20.10
C ALA A 234 16.67 28.46 -21.58
N LEU A 235 15.71 27.57 -21.83
CA LEU A 235 15.24 27.29 -23.18
C LEU A 235 14.48 28.50 -23.77
N LEU A 236 13.58 29.10 -23.00
CA LEU A 236 12.81 30.26 -23.43
C LEU A 236 13.70 31.49 -23.67
N SER A 237 14.74 31.72 -22.86
CA SER A 237 15.69 32.82 -23.10
C SER A 237 16.53 32.63 -24.36
N ARG A 238 16.71 31.39 -24.84
CA ARG A 238 17.40 31.10 -26.12
C ARG A 238 16.48 31.30 -27.32
N LEU A 239 15.21 30.89 -27.19
CA LEU A 239 14.24 30.97 -28.28
C LEU A 239 13.69 32.40 -28.48
N TYR A 240 13.62 33.19 -27.40
CA TYR A 240 13.10 34.55 -27.40
C TYR A 240 14.08 35.48 -26.70
N PRO A 241 15.19 35.87 -27.37
CA PRO A 241 16.09 36.88 -26.83
C PRO A 241 15.34 38.20 -26.66
N ALA A 242 15.61 38.92 -25.57
CA ALA A 242 15.00 40.21 -25.35
C ALA A 242 15.35 41.16 -26.53
N PRO A 243 14.37 41.94 -27.04
CA PRO A 243 14.66 42.95 -28.03
C PRO A 243 15.69 43.93 -27.47
N ARG A 244 16.64 44.33 -28.31
CA ARG A 244 17.70 45.28 -27.96
C ARG A 244 17.16 46.70 -27.86
#